data_AF-A0A2A4J3Q6-F1
#
_entry.id   AF-A0A2A4J3Q6-F1
#
_cell.length_a   1.000
_cell.length_b   1.000
_cell.length_c   1.000
_cell.angle_alpha   90.00
_cell.angle_beta   90.00
_cell.angle_gamma   90.00
#
_symmetry.space_group_name_H-M   'P 1'
#
loop_
_entity.id
_entity.type
_entity.pdbx_description
1 polymer ?
#
loop_
_entity_poly.entity_id
_entity_poly.type
_entity_poly.pdbx_seq_one_letter_code
_entity_poly.pdbx_strand_id
1 'polypeptide(L)'
;MKFYVIVALSIALIQSIKCEDFGDDAGLFSYDEIEDRIDDEPKPIYKIADAANLFKKFVKDFNKSYKNDEDYQTHYKNFVENLKEINRINSDKEYSSTSDINLFSDLSAQERQLVLGGPA
;
A
#
# COMPACT_ATOMS: atom_id res chain seq x y z
N MET A 1 67.23 23.88 -36.06
CA MET A 1 67.83 23.34 -34.82
C MET A 1 66.73 22.58 -34.10
N LYS A 2 66.98 21.30 -33.75
CA LYS A 2 66.06 20.43 -32.99
C LYS A 2 66.17 20.77 -31.51
N PHE A 3 65.08 20.87 -30.76
CA PHE A 3 64.92 20.26 -29.42
C PHE A 3 63.43 20.08 -29.10
N TYR A 4 63.14 18.95 -28.45
CA TYR A 4 61.84 18.33 -28.24
C TYR A 4 61.23 18.71 -26.87
N VAL A 5 59.97 18.28 -26.68
CA VAL A 5 59.29 17.92 -25.42
C VAL A 5 58.58 19.07 -24.69
N ILE A 6 57.25 19.15 -24.83
CA ILE A 6 56.35 18.88 -23.70
C ILE A 6 55.21 17.98 -24.21
N VAL A 7 55.31 16.73 -23.76
CA VAL A 7 54.31 15.68 -23.83
C VAL A 7 53.18 16.01 -22.86
N ALA A 8 51.99 15.52 -23.21
CA ALA A 8 50.81 15.34 -22.37
C ALA A 8 50.00 16.60 -22.05
N LEU A 9 48.76 16.63 -22.54
CA LEU A 9 47.55 16.96 -21.76
C LEU A 9 46.28 16.88 -22.62
N SER A 10 46.01 15.74 -23.28
CA SER A 10 44.68 15.55 -23.89
C SER A 10 44.19 14.11 -24.04
N ILE A 11 44.86 13.12 -23.44
CA ILE A 11 44.34 11.74 -23.42
C ILE A 11 44.19 11.30 -21.97
N ALA A 12 43.12 11.75 -21.33
CA ALA A 12 42.51 11.06 -20.18
C ALA A 12 41.17 11.74 -19.82
N LEU A 13 40.16 11.61 -20.67
CA LEU A 13 38.76 11.80 -20.26
C LEU A 13 37.90 10.57 -20.59
N ILE A 14 38.52 9.38 -20.59
CA ILE A 14 37.77 8.11 -20.64
C ILE A 14 38.42 7.08 -19.72
N GLN A 15 38.69 7.45 -18.47
CA GLN A 15 38.87 6.47 -17.39
C GLN A 15 38.46 7.11 -16.08
N SER A 16 37.15 7.19 -15.82
CA SER A 16 36.55 7.13 -14.47
C SER A 16 35.03 7.26 -14.56
N ILE A 17 34.38 6.34 -15.28
CA ILE A 17 33.20 5.75 -14.64
C ILE A 17 33.79 4.55 -13.91
N LYS A 18 34.33 4.81 -12.72
CA LYS A 18 34.35 3.75 -11.74
C LYS A 18 32.86 3.46 -11.52
N CYS A 19 32.40 2.26 -11.87
CA CYS A 19 31.25 1.72 -11.15
C CYS A 19 31.62 1.91 -9.67
N GLU A 20 30.89 2.77 -8.98
CA GLU A 20 30.82 2.62 -7.53
C GLU A 20 30.34 1.18 -7.34
N ASP A 21 31.27 0.35 -6.84
CA ASP A 21 30.89 -0.84 -6.13
C ASP A 21 29.81 -0.36 -5.16
N PHE A 22 28.57 -0.81 -5.36
CA PHE A 22 27.59 -0.86 -4.29
C PHE A 22 28.20 -1.84 -3.29
N GLY A 23 29.13 -1.30 -2.50
CA GLY A 23 29.63 -1.93 -1.30
C GLY A 23 28.39 -2.34 -0.55
N ASP A 24 28.36 -3.62 -0.26
CA ASP A 24 27.62 -4.29 0.78
C ASP A 24 27.49 -3.42 2.04
N ASP A 25 26.59 -2.44 1.99
CA ASP A 25 26.00 -1.74 3.13
C ASP A 25 24.92 -2.62 3.78
N ALA A 26 25.16 -3.93 3.80
CA ALA A 26 24.41 -4.93 4.57
C ALA A 26 24.74 -4.84 6.08
N GLY A 27 24.92 -3.63 6.60
CA GLY A 27 25.52 -3.42 7.93
C GLY A 27 25.16 -2.13 8.66
N LEU A 28 24.12 -1.39 8.26
CA LEU A 28 23.65 -0.25 9.06
C LEU A 28 22.13 0.01 8.99
N PHE A 29 21.36 -1.06 8.91
CA PHE A 29 20.09 -1.10 9.63
C PHE A 29 20.28 -2.15 10.72
N SER A 30 20.71 -1.73 11.91
CA SER A 30 20.46 -2.58 13.07
C SER A 30 18.94 -2.73 13.11
N TYR A 31 18.46 -3.95 12.86
CA TYR A 31 17.19 -4.33 13.44
C TYR A 31 17.44 -4.24 14.94
N ASP A 32 17.12 -3.08 15.52
CA ASP A 32 16.83 -2.99 16.93
C ASP A 32 15.89 -4.16 17.20
N GLU A 33 16.25 -4.95 18.22
CA GLU A 33 15.47 -6.06 18.73
C GLU A 33 14.01 -5.72 18.55
N ILE A 34 13.26 -6.57 17.83
CA ILE A 34 11.83 -6.37 17.65
C ILE A 34 11.23 -6.43 19.05
N GLU A 35 11.20 -5.30 19.76
CA GLU A 35 10.28 -5.09 20.85
C GLU A 35 8.94 -5.36 20.21
N ASP A 36 8.31 -6.44 20.67
CA ASP A 36 7.07 -6.96 20.13
C ASP A 36 6.15 -5.78 19.82
N ARG A 37 6.04 -5.42 18.54
CA ARG A 37 5.00 -4.52 18.05
C ARG A 37 3.70 -5.30 18.12
N ILE A 38 3.26 -5.60 19.33
CA ILE A 38 1.86 -5.74 19.62
C ILE A 38 1.34 -4.32 19.40
N ASP A 39 0.84 -4.07 18.20
CA ASP A 39 0.05 -2.90 17.90
C ASP A 39 -1.16 -2.98 18.87
N ASP A 40 -1.00 -2.40 20.06
CA ASP A 40 -1.99 -2.41 21.15
C ASP A 40 -3.23 -1.57 20.79
N GLU A 41 -3.32 -1.06 19.57
CA GLU A 41 -4.50 -0.38 19.09
C GLU A 41 -5.68 -1.37 19.00
N PRO A 42 -6.83 -1.03 19.63
CA PRO A 42 -7.98 -1.92 19.61
C PRO A 42 -8.51 -2.08 18.18
N LYS A 43 -8.73 -3.33 17.76
CA LYS A 43 -9.30 -3.64 16.44
C LYS A 43 -10.59 -2.85 16.21
N PRO A 44 -10.76 -2.15 15.07
CA PRO A 44 -11.91 -1.29 14.84
C PRO A 44 -13.20 -2.12 14.72
N ILE A 45 -14.26 -1.66 15.39
CA ILE A 45 -15.61 -2.22 15.28
C ILE A 45 -16.58 -1.11 14.94
N TYR A 46 -17.28 -1.23 13.82
CA TYR A 46 -18.20 -0.21 13.33
C TYR A 46 -19.64 -0.53 13.70
N LYS A 47 -20.42 0.50 14.02
CA LYS A 47 -21.87 0.36 14.18
C LYS A 47 -22.51 0.33 12.81
N ILE A 48 -23.28 -0.72 12.52
CA ILE A 48 -24.00 -0.84 11.23
C ILE A 48 -25.02 0.30 11.05
N ALA A 49 -25.57 0.83 12.14
CA ALA A 49 -26.45 2.01 12.11
C ALA A 49 -25.76 3.26 11.52
N ASP A 50 -24.44 3.35 11.62
CA ASP A 50 -23.65 4.47 11.10
C ASP A 50 -23.17 4.24 9.64
N ALA A 51 -23.52 3.10 9.03
CA ALA A 51 -22.98 2.71 7.72
C ALA A 51 -23.24 3.75 6.61
N ALA A 52 -24.37 4.44 6.63
CA ALA A 52 -24.67 5.50 5.66
C ALA A 52 -23.68 6.68 5.76
N ASN A 53 -23.29 7.06 6.98
CA ASN A 53 -22.32 8.14 7.20
C ASN A 53 -20.90 7.68 6.91
N LEU A 54 -20.56 6.44 7.29
CA LEU A 54 -19.28 5.81 6.96
C LEU A 54 -19.10 5.69 5.44
N PHE A 55 -20.13 5.31 4.71
CA PHE A 55 -20.07 5.22 3.25
C PHE A 55 -19.87 6.60 2.61
N LYS A 56 -20.58 7.63 3.07
CA LYS A 56 -20.34 9.01 2.60
C LYS A 56 -18.90 9.47 2.83
N LYS A 57 -18.34 9.16 4.00
CA LYS A 57 -16.93 9.44 4.32
C LYS A 57 -15.98 8.65 3.41
N PHE A 58 -16.22 7.34 3.26
CA PHE A 58 -15.47 6.46 2.37
C PHE A 58 -15.43 6.98 0.92
N VAL A 59 -16.58 7.37 0.37
CA VAL A 59 -16.66 7.93 -0.99
C VAL A 59 -15.78 9.16 -1.14
N LYS A 60 -15.76 10.03 -0.13
CA LYS A 60 -14.90 11.23 -0.12
C LYS A 60 -13.43 10.87 0.03
N ASP A 61 -13.08 10.04 1.00
CA ASP A 61 -11.70 9.73 1.35
C ASP A 61 -10.96 8.99 0.23
N PHE A 62 -11.67 8.09 -0.47
CA PHE A 62 -11.12 7.32 -1.58
C PHE A 62 -11.50 7.89 -2.95
N ASN A 63 -12.06 9.11 -2.99
CA ASN A 63 -12.49 9.81 -4.20
C ASN A 63 -13.28 8.91 -5.17
N LYS A 64 -14.25 8.16 -4.62
CA LYS A 64 -15.07 7.23 -5.39
C LYS A 64 -16.07 8.01 -6.24
N SER A 65 -16.28 7.52 -7.46
CA SER A 65 -17.30 8.00 -8.37
C SER A 65 -18.03 6.80 -8.93
N TYR A 66 -19.36 6.89 -9.01
CA TYR A 66 -20.22 5.82 -9.48
C TYR A 66 -20.96 6.28 -10.73
N LYS A 67 -21.24 5.34 -11.62
CA LYS A 67 -21.80 5.62 -12.94
C LYS A 67 -23.19 6.25 -12.86
N ASN A 68 -24.01 5.78 -11.92
CA ASN A 68 -25.38 6.20 -11.71
C ASN A 68 -25.86 5.81 -10.30
N ASP A 69 -27.12 6.11 -9.99
CA ASP A 69 -27.70 5.82 -8.68
C ASP A 69 -27.78 4.31 -8.38
N GLU A 70 -28.05 3.47 -9.37
CA GLU A 70 -28.10 2.02 -9.19
C GLU A 70 -26.73 1.44 -8.81
N ASP A 71 -25.68 1.93 -9.45
CA ASP A 71 -24.28 1.60 -9.16
C ASP A 71 -23.90 2.07 -7.73
N TYR A 72 -24.26 3.30 -7.37
CA TYR A 72 -24.09 3.82 -6.01
C TYR A 72 -24.78 2.92 -4.96
N GLN A 73 -26.03 2.52 -5.21
CA GLN A 73 -26.77 1.66 -4.29
C GLN A 73 -26.17 0.25 -4.20
N THR A 74 -25.65 -0.27 -5.30
CA THR A 74 -24.97 -1.58 -5.34
C THR A 74 -23.69 -1.55 -4.51
N HIS A 75 -22.84 -0.55 -4.72
CA HIS A 75 -21.64 -0.35 -3.92
C HIS A 75 -21.93 -0.05 -2.44
N TYR A 76 -23.00 0.68 -2.13
CA TYR A 76 -23.42 0.89 -0.75
C TYR A 76 -23.82 -0.42 -0.06
N LYS A 77 -24.58 -1.30 -0.74
CA LYS A 77 -24.94 -2.61 -0.20
C LYS A 77 -23.69 -3.47 0.04
N ASN A 78 -22.78 -3.53 -0.93
CA ASN A 78 -21.51 -4.25 -0.79
C ASN A 78 -20.69 -3.70 0.39
N PHE A 79 -20.64 -2.38 0.55
CA PHE A 79 -19.97 -1.73 1.67
C PHE A 79 -20.55 -2.15 3.03
N VAL A 80 -21.87 -2.20 3.18
CA VAL A 80 -22.52 -2.66 4.41
C VAL A 80 -22.18 -4.11 4.71
N GLU A 81 -22.17 -4.99 3.71
CA GLU A 81 -21.81 -6.40 3.91
C GLU A 81 -20.33 -6.57 4.28
N ASN A 82 -19.43 -5.86 3.61
CA ASN A 82 -18.01 -5.88 3.95
C ASN A 82 -17.75 -5.28 5.35
N LEU A 83 -18.54 -4.30 5.79
CA LEU A 83 -18.45 -3.74 7.15
C LEU A 83 -18.80 -4.77 8.22
N LYS A 84 -19.83 -5.61 7.98
CA LYS A 84 -20.16 -6.72 8.86
C LYS A 84 -19.03 -7.75 8.92
N GLU A 85 -18.38 -8.03 7.79
CA GLU A 85 -17.27 -8.96 7.73
C GLU A 85 -16.03 -8.44 8.47
N ILE A 86 -15.70 -7.15 8.31
CA ILE A 86 -14.65 -6.48 9.09
C ILE A 86 -14.94 -6.64 10.59
N ASN A 87 -16.16 -6.33 11.02
CA ASN A 87 -16.55 -6.51 12.43
C ASN A 87 -16.42 -7.96 12.89
N ARG A 88 -16.80 -8.94 12.06
CA ARG A 88 -16.69 -10.37 12.37
C ARG A 88 -15.23 -10.75 12.61
N ILE A 89 -14.35 -10.42 11.66
CA ILE A 89 -12.90 -10.71 11.75
C ILE A 89 -12.29 -10.04 12.98
N ASN A 90 -12.62 -8.77 13.22
CA ASN A 90 -12.05 -8.00 14.33
C ASN A 90 -12.61 -8.39 15.70
N SER A 91 -13.83 -8.94 15.76
CA SER A 91 -14.43 -9.45 17.01
C SER A 91 -13.86 -10.81 17.44
N ASP A 92 -13.27 -11.53 16.49
CA ASP A 92 -12.76 -12.87 16.70
C ASP A 92 -11.30 -12.81 17.18
N LYS A 93 -11.07 -13.42 18.34
CA LYS A 93 -9.77 -13.44 19.04
C LYS A 93 -8.76 -14.39 18.39
N GLU A 94 -9.23 -15.33 17.58
CA GLU A 94 -8.38 -16.32 16.89
C GLU A 94 -7.68 -15.72 15.66
N TYR A 95 -8.21 -14.62 15.10
CA TYR A 95 -7.54 -13.93 14.00
C TYR A 95 -6.39 -13.07 14.53
N SER A 96 -5.18 -13.34 14.04
CA SER A 96 -3.98 -12.53 14.29
C SER A 96 -3.94 -11.24 13.47
N SER A 97 -4.79 -11.12 12.44
CA SER A 97 -4.91 -9.92 11.61
C SER A 97 -6.10 -9.05 12.02
N THR A 98 -5.99 -7.78 11.66
CA THR A 98 -7.03 -6.76 11.80
C THR A 98 -7.45 -6.28 10.41
N SER A 99 -8.74 -6.09 10.20
CA SER A 99 -9.31 -5.51 8.98
C SER A 99 -9.84 -4.10 9.23
N ASP A 100 -9.77 -3.22 8.24
CA ASP A 100 -10.30 -1.85 8.30
C ASP A 100 -10.98 -1.48 6.98
N ILE A 101 -11.77 -0.41 6.98
CA ILE A 101 -12.29 0.24 5.78
C ILE A 101 -11.11 0.69 4.93
N ASN A 102 -11.06 0.19 3.70
CA ASN A 102 -10.00 0.46 2.73
C ASN A 102 -10.60 0.67 1.33
N LEU A 103 -9.74 0.91 0.35
CA LEU A 103 -10.13 1.18 -1.04
C LEU A 103 -11.08 0.15 -1.67
N PHE A 104 -11.09 -1.10 -1.17
CA PHE A 104 -11.86 -2.21 -1.72
C PHE A 104 -13.13 -2.53 -0.91
N SER A 105 -13.44 -1.74 0.12
CA SER A 105 -14.55 -2.01 1.03
C SER A 105 -15.92 -1.91 0.37
N ASP A 106 -16.08 -1.29 -0.80
CA ASP A 106 -17.35 -1.23 -1.54
C ASP A 106 -17.46 -2.27 -2.67
N LEU A 107 -16.45 -3.12 -2.85
CA LEU A 107 -16.46 -4.12 -3.91
C LEU A 107 -17.12 -5.43 -3.45
N SER A 108 -17.79 -6.10 -4.38
CA SER A 108 -18.12 -7.53 -4.26
C SER A 108 -16.87 -8.39 -4.33
N ALA A 109 -16.98 -9.67 -3.96
CA ALA A 109 -15.87 -10.62 -4.10
C ALA A 109 -15.40 -10.76 -5.56
N GLN A 110 -16.33 -10.77 -6.51
CA GLN A 110 -16.04 -10.88 -7.94
C GLN A 110 -15.30 -9.64 -8.46
N GLU A 111 -15.78 -8.44 -8.11
CA GLU A 111 -15.10 -7.19 -8.49
C GLU A 111 -13.71 -7.08 -7.87
N ARG A 112 -13.56 -7.46 -6.59
CA ARG A 112 -12.24 -7.53 -5.95
C ARG A 112 -11.29 -8.44 -6.71
N GLN A 113 -11.75 -9.62 -7.08
CA GLN A 113 -10.94 -10.59 -7.82
C GLN A 113 -10.49 -10.02 -9.18
N LEU A 114 -11.39 -9.38 -9.92
CA LEU A 114 -11.07 -8.73 -11.19
C LEU A 114 -10.05 -7.60 -11.02
N VAL A 115 -10.20 -6.76 -9.99
CA VAL A 115 -9.29 -5.64 -9.72
C VAL A 115 -7.90 -6.11 -9.26
N LEU A 116 -7.83 -7.24 -8.54
CA LEU A 116 -6.58 -7.81 -8.03
C LEU A 116 -5.90 -8.79 -9.01
N GLY A 117 -6.45 -8.95 -10.22
CA GLY A 117 -5.85 -9.79 -11.27
C GLY A 117 -6.08 -11.30 -11.10
N GLY A 118 -7.11 -11.71 -10.36
CA GLY A 118 -7.51 -13.12 -10.27
C GLY A 118 -8.17 -13.64 -11.56
N PRO A 119 -8.17 -14.97 -11.79
CA PRO A 119 -8.84 -15.56 -12.96
C PRO A 119 -10.34 -15.27 -12.92
N ALA A 120 -10.93 -14.93 -14.06
CA ALA A 120 -12.36 -14.67 -14.24
C ALA A 120 -13.19 -15.96 -14.24
#